data_AF-K9RK56-F1
#
_entry.id   AF-K9RK56-F1
#
_cell.length_a   1.000
_cell.length_b   1.000
_cell.length_c   1.000
_cell.angle_alpha   90.00
_cell.angle_beta   90.00
_cell.angle_gamma   90.00
#
_symmetry.space_group_name_H-M   'P 1'
#
loop_
_entity.id
_entity.type
_entity.pdbx_description
1 polymer ?
#
loop_
_entity_poly.entity_id
_entity_poly.type
_entity_poly.pdbx_seq_one_letter_code
_entity_poly.pdbx_strand_id
1 'polypeptide(L)'
;MNNNQDKTILEKHNSKIWQEIPKNFEQAISVIKEFAFTEVKKEAEKKQLYFHNHAHAEAVQRRAEIIFNAIKPFWNQICYQSDSSDSKRAKYLIDICAASHDMIQEFLPLKSPQTARQRESGVSENATINKLIEFIKHLNQKYTLENPELPALFTQSDLEIIRKSISATICYFDTNDNSIYQPDLYNSEEQILLNARIIALADIGGLGIDGIAAYFQEGSLILLEENPDIIPLIKEFLTKKEDSSNNKEVYENLRERLLKRAKFQISFAKGRLARLNRELEGLPEEVVLILKEKVFKHLNEQTIEQIEALTPTAADTNLEKLIEFFELEKYIHN
;
A
#
# COMPACT_ATOMS: atom_id res chain seq x y z
N MET A 1 14.18 27.74 -11.07
CA MET A 1 13.03 28.42 -11.72
C MET A 1 11.89 27.44 -12.04
N ASN A 2 11.49 26.57 -11.09
CA ASN A 2 10.40 25.57 -11.30
C ASN A 2 9.12 25.81 -10.46
N ASN A 3 9.10 26.77 -9.53
CA ASN A 3 7.95 26.93 -8.61
C ASN A 3 6.63 27.42 -9.23
N ASN A 4 6.63 27.88 -10.49
CA ASN A 4 5.41 28.43 -11.11
C ASN A 4 4.60 27.40 -11.89
N GLN A 5 5.20 26.31 -12.36
CA GLN A 5 4.47 25.26 -13.11
C GLN A 5 3.66 24.35 -12.18
N ASP A 6 4.19 24.01 -11.00
CA ASP A 6 3.47 23.17 -10.03
C ASP A 6 2.25 23.88 -9.43
N LYS A 7 2.35 25.20 -9.16
CA LYS A 7 1.21 26.02 -8.70
C LYS A 7 0.09 26.11 -9.73
N THR A 8 0.41 26.29 -11.02
CA THR A 8 -0.61 26.40 -12.07
C THR A 8 -1.30 25.06 -12.38
N ILE A 9 -0.63 23.93 -12.17
CA ILE A 9 -1.22 22.59 -12.29
C ILE A 9 -2.16 22.30 -11.12
N LEU A 10 -1.79 22.66 -9.89
CA LEU A 10 -2.67 22.60 -8.72
C LEU A 10 -3.92 23.47 -8.91
N GLU A 11 -3.79 24.70 -9.40
CA GLU A 11 -4.94 25.60 -9.63
C GLU A 11 -5.92 25.11 -10.71
N LYS A 12 -5.43 24.54 -11.81
CA LYS A 12 -6.31 24.01 -12.88
C LYS A 12 -6.99 22.70 -12.51
N HIS A 13 -6.34 21.81 -11.75
CA HIS A 13 -6.98 20.57 -11.27
C HIS A 13 -7.99 20.81 -10.15
N ASN A 14 -7.76 21.84 -9.33
CA ASN A 14 -8.66 22.24 -8.26
C ASN A 14 -9.98 22.88 -8.73
N SER A 15 -10.20 23.18 -10.02
CA SER A 15 -11.49 23.78 -10.42
C SER A 15 -12.63 22.77 -10.56
N LYS A 16 -12.33 21.48 -10.78
CA LYS A 16 -13.36 20.44 -10.98
C LYS A 16 -13.78 19.71 -9.71
N ILE A 17 -12.85 19.49 -8.78
CA ILE A 17 -13.11 18.80 -7.48
C ILE A 17 -13.84 19.74 -6.50
N TRP A 18 -13.78 21.05 -6.72
CA TRP A 18 -14.27 22.07 -5.79
C TRP A 18 -15.55 22.74 -6.30
N GLN A 19 -16.63 21.98 -6.47
CA GLN A 19 -17.91 22.60 -6.79
C GLN A 19 -18.52 23.33 -5.58
N GLU A 20 -18.26 22.85 -4.36
CA GLU A 20 -18.68 23.51 -3.12
C GLU A 20 -17.63 23.34 -2.00
N ILE A 21 -17.50 24.33 -1.12
CA ILE A 21 -16.66 24.24 0.10
C ILE A 21 -17.35 23.30 1.10
N PRO A 22 -16.63 22.33 1.71
CA PRO A 22 -17.24 21.43 2.69
C PRO A 22 -17.72 22.21 3.91
N LYS A 23 -18.91 21.89 4.41
CA LYS A 23 -19.55 22.60 5.52
C LYS A 23 -19.08 22.11 6.89
N ASN A 24 -18.55 20.88 6.94
CA ASN A 24 -18.09 20.23 8.15
C ASN A 24 -16.96 19.23 7.87
N PHE A 25 -16.38 18.69 8.94
CA PHE A 25 -15.25 17.77 8.86
C PHE A 25 -15.54 16.55 7.98
N GLU A 26 -16.70 15.90 8.17
CA GLU A 26 -17.08 14.70 7.41
C GLU A 26 -17.18 14.96 5.91
N GLN A 27 -17.76 16.09 5.49
CA GLN A 27 -17.75 16.48 4.08
C GLN A 27 -16.34 16.74 3.55
N ALA A 28 -15.47 17.33 4.38
CA ALA A 28 -14.07 17.55 4.03
C ALA A 28 -13.33 16.23 3.83
N ILE A 29 -13.60 15.20 4.64
CA ILE A 29 -13.07 13.84 4.45
C ILE A 29 -13.43 13.31 3.07
N SER A 30 -14.71 13.41 2.67
CA SER A 30 -15.16 12.94 1.35
C SER A 30 -14.44 13.64 0.20
N VAL A 31 -14.27 14.97 0.28
CA VAL A 31 -13.54 15.76 -0.72
C VAL A 31 -12.08 15.32 -0.81
N ILE A 32 -11.42 15.11 0.32
CA ILE A 32 -10.01 14.68 0.36
C ILE A 32 -9.86 13.26 -0.19
N LYS A 33 -10.78 12.35 0.13
CA LYS A 33 -10.77 10.98 -0.42
C LYS A 33 -10.95 10.97 -1.93
N GLU A 34 -11.89 11.76 -2.45
CA GLU A 34 -12.10 11.87 -3.90
C GLU A 34 -10.85 12.41 -4.61
N PHE A 35 -10.21 13.44 -4.01
CA PHE A 35 -8.91 13.93 -4.48
C PHE A 35 -7.86 12.83 -4.48
N ALA A 36 -7.68 12.12 -3.36
CA ALA A 36 -6.70 11.05 -3.23
C ALA A 36 -6.89 9.94 -4.28
N PHE A 37 -8.11 9.41 -4.41
CA PHE A 37 -8.41 8.38 -5.40
C PHE A 37 -8.24 8.84 -6.85
N THR A 38 -8.53 10.11 -7.13
CA THR A 38 -8.28 10.70 -8.44
C THR A 38 -6.78 10.75 -8.74
N GLU A 39 -5.95 11.13 -7.77
CA GLU A 39 -4.51 11.18 -7.94
C GLU A 39 -3.89 9.78 -8.07
N VAL A 40 -4.34 8.81 -7.27
CA VAL A 40 -3.93 7.40 -7.39
C VAL A 40 -4.22 6.85 -8.79
N LYS A 41 -5.42 7.12 -9.35
CA LYS A 41 -5.76 6.67 -10.72
C LYS A 41 -4.84 7.29 -11.77
N LYS A 42 -4.61 8.60 -11.71
CA LYS A 42 -3.72 9.30 -12.65
C LYS A 42 -2.30 8.77 -12.55
N GLU A 43 -1.80 8.55 -11.33
CA GLU A 43 -0.45 8.03 -11.11
C GLU A 43 -0.32 6.61 -11.67
N ALA A 44 -1.33 5.77 -11.42
CA ALA A 44 -1.38 4.41 -11.94
C ALA A 44 -1.39 4.36 -13.47
N GLU A 45 -2.21 5.18 -14.13
CA GLU A 45 -2.25 5.29 -15.59
C GLU A 45 -0.91 5.81 -16.14
N LYS A 46 -0.38 6.89 -15.55
CA LYS A 46 0.86 7.54 -16.01
C LYS A 46 2.07 6.62 -15.88
N LYS A 47 2.16 5.86 -14.79
CA LYS A 47 3.34 5.03 -14.47
C LYS A 47 3.10 3.53 -14.74
N GLN A 48 1.94 3.15 -15.27
CA GLN A 48 1.53 1.76 -15.52
C GLN A 48 1.62 0.90 -14.25
N LEU A 49 0.99 1.37 -13.17
CA LEU A 49 1.01 0.69 -11.87
C LEU A 49 -0.04 -0.42 -11.81
N TYR A 50 0.41 -1.67 -11.78
CA TYR A 50 -0.47 -2.83 -11.68
C TYR A 50 -0.95 -3.08 -10.26
N PHE A 51 -0.17 -2.72 -9.24
CA PHE A 51 -0.50 -2.98 -7.84
C PHE A 51 -0.88 -1.71 -7.08
N HIS A 52 0.01 -0.72 -7.01
CA HIS A 52 -0.22 0.52 -6.24
C HIS A 52 -1.18 1.44 -7.03
N ASN A 53 -2.45 1.05 -7.07
CA ASN A 53 -3.53 1.69 -7.82
C ASN A 53 -4.80 1.81 -6.95
N HIS A 54 -5.91 2.21 -7.57
CA HIS A 54 -7.17 2.45 -6.86
C HIS A 54 -7.68 1.22 -6.09
N ALA A 55 -7.57 0.03 -6.69
CA ALA A 55 -8.06 -1.19 -6.07
C ALA A 55 -7.26 -1.55 -4.81
N HIS A 56 -5.94 -1.32 -4.82
CA HIS A 56 -5.10 -1.47 -3.63
C HIS A 56 -5.48 -0.45 -2.55
N ALA A 57 -5.63 0.83 -2.90
CA ALA A 57 -6.06 1.86 -1.95
C ALA A 57 -7.43 1.54 -1.30
N GLU A 58 -8.39 1.02 -2.07
CA GLU A 58 -9.67 0.52 -1.54
C GLU A 58 -9.50 -0.72 -0.64
N ALA A 59 -8.62 -1.65 -1.01
CA ALA A 59 -8.32 -2.82 -0.19
C ALA A 59 -7.71 -2.43 1.16
N VAL A 60 -6.73 -1.51 1.18
CA VAL A 60 -6.14 -0.97 2.41
C VAL A 60 -7.19 -0.25 3.25
N GLN A 61 -8.08 0.55 2.63
CA GLN A 61 -9.18 1.19 3.37
C GLN A 61 -10.12 0.18 4.03
N ARG A 62 -10.52 -0.87 3.31
CA ARG A 62 -11.35 -1.94 3.86
C ARG A 62 -10.63 -2.68 5.01
N ARG A 63 -9.35 -3.02 4.85
CA ARG A 63 -8.54 -3.69 5.89
C ARG A 63 -8.41 -2.81 7.14
N ALA A 64 -8.13 -1.53 6.95
CA ALA A 64 -8.05 -0.56 8.04
C ALA A 64 -9.38 -0.44 8.79
N GLU A 65 -10.52 -0.48 8.08
CA GLU A 65 -11.84 -0.53 8.71
C GLU A 65 -12.08 -1.81 9.52
N ILE A 66 -11.68 -2.98 9.01
CA ILE A 66 -11.77 -4.25 9.75
C ILE A 66 -10.95 -4.17 11.05
N ILE A 67 -9.70 -3.71 10.97
CA ILE A 67 -8.82 -3.53 12.15
C ILE A 67 -9.47 -2.55 13.12
N PHE A 68 -9.87 -1.36 12.65
CA PHE A 68 -10.48 -0.33 13.49
C PHE A 68 -11.73 -0.85 14.22
N ASN A 69 -12.64 -1.52 13.51
CA ASN A 69 -13.87 -2.05 14.10
C ASN A 69 -13.60 -3.13 15.16
N ALA A 70 -12.54 -3.93 14.98
CA ALA A 70 -12.14 -4.94 15.97
C ALA A 70 -11.62 -4.32 17.27
N ILE A 71 -10.88 -3.21 17.18
CA ILE A 71 -10.26 -2.57 18.35
C ILE A 71 -11.09 -1.43 18.95
N LYS A 72 -12.08 -0.90 18.23
CA LYS A 72 -12.94 0.21 18.65
C LYS A 72 -13.56 0.01 20.05
N PRO A 73 -14.02 -1.19 20.45
CA PRO A 73 -14.53 -1.40 21.82
C PRO A 73 -13.51 -1.10 22.92
N PHE A 74 -12.22 -1.18 22.59
CA PHE A 74 -11.09 -0.95 23.51
C PHE A 74 -10.44 0.43 23.31
N TRP A 75 -11.02 1.31 22.48
CA TRP A 75 -10.40 2.58 22.11
C TRP A 75 -9.95 3.40 23.31
N ASN A 76 -10.82 3.56 24.30
CA ASN A 76 -10.53 4.33 25.52
C ASN A 76 -9.45 3.70 26.39
N GLN A 77 -9.32 2.36 26.35
CA GLN A 77 -8.26 1.65 27.07
C GLN A 77 -6.91 1.84 26.37
N ILE A 78 -6.89 1.77 25.04
CA ILE A 78 -5.67 1.94 24.24
C ILE A 78 -5.17 3.39 24.30
N CYS A 79 -6.10 4.36 24.23
CA CYS A 79 -5.81 5.79 24.16
C CYS A 79 -5.90 6.50 25.52
N TYR A 80 -5.85 5.78 26.65
CA TYR A 80 -6.12 6.33 27.99
C TYR A 80 -5.26 7.56 28.38
N GLN A 81 -4.10 7.74 27.75
CA GLN A 81 -3.17 8.85 28.02
C GLN A 81 -3.00 9.83 26.84
N SER A 82 -3.75 9.68 25.75
CA SER A 82 -3.63 10.58 24.59
C SER A 82 -4.82 11.52 24.49
N ASP A 83 -4.57 12.75 24.02
CA ASP A 83 -5.62 13.73 23.64
C ASP A 83 -6.49 13.23 22.46
N SER A 84 -6.26 12.03 21.94
CA SER A 84 -6.96 11.43 20.78
C SER A 84 -8.14 10.53 21.19
N SER A 85 -8.92 10.94 22.20
CA SER A 85 -10.05 10.15 22.70
C SER A 85 -11.24 10.07 21.71
N ASP A 86 -11.30 10.93 20.69
CA ASP A 86 -12.36 10.91 19.69
C ASP A 86 -12.11 9.82 18.62
N SER A 87 -12.65 8.63 18.87
CA SER A 87 -12.62 7.52 17.92
C SER A 87 -13.28 7.83 16.57
N LYS A 88 -14.26 8.75 16.50
CA LYS A 88 -14.91 9.14 15.24
C LYS A 88 -13.95 9.95 14.38
N ARG A 89 -13.30 10.96 14.97
CA ARG A 89 -12.26 11.73 14.27
C ARG A 89 -11.09 10.85 13.85
N ALA A 90 -10.65 9.92 14.70
CA ALA A 90 -9.60 8.98 14.35
C ALA A 90 -9.95 8.08 13.15
N LYS A 91 -11.19 7.55 13.09
CA LYS A 91 -11.66 6.77 11.94
C LYS A 91 -11.57 7.55 10.62
N TYR A 92 -11.98 8.81 10.64
CA TYR A 92 -11.90 9.67 9.46
C TYR A 92 -10.46 9.93 9.00
N LEU A 93 -9.52 10.11 9.95
CA LEU A 93 -8.10 10.25 9.61
C LEU A 93 -7.51 8.96 9.04
N ILE A 94 -7.89 7.80 9.59
CA ILE A 94 -7.55 6.48 9.02
C ILE A 94 -8.07 6.38 7.58
N ASP A 95 -9.32 6.79 7.34
CA ASP A 95 -9.92 6.69 6.01
C ASP A 95 -9.21 7.53 4.95
N ILE A 96 -8.77 8.74 5.31
CA ILE A 96 -7.93 9.57 4.42
C ILE A 96 -6.61 8.87 4.17
N CYS A 97 -5.89 8.47 5.23
CA CYS A 97 -4.56 7.88 5.11
C CYS A 97 -4.58 6.64 4.21
N ALA A 98 -5.57 5.76 4.40
CA ALA A 98 -5.71 4.57 3.57
C ALA A 98 -5.99 4.91 2.10
N ALA A 99 -6.86 5.89 1.82
CA ALA A 99 -7.14 6.32 0.45
C ALA A 99 -5.94 7.01 -0.22
N SER A 100 -5.03 7.60 0.56
CA SER A 100 -3.97 8.45 0.05
C SER A 100 -2.57 7.86 0.05
N HIS A 101 -2.27 6.84 0.86
CA HIS A 101 -0.88 6.42 1.16
C HIS A 101 0.00 6.20 -0.07
N ASP A 102 -0.59 5.74 -1.19
CA ASP A 102 0.08 5.50 -2.47
C ASP A 102 -0.26 6.50 -3.59
N MET A 103 -0.67 7.73 -3.26
CA MET A 103 -0.97 8.76 -4.28
C MET A 103 0.18 9.07 -5.24
N ILE A 104 1.43 8.87 -4.81
CA ILE A 104 2.63 9.09 -5.60
C ILE A 104 3.54 7.86 -5.48
N GLN A 105 4.10 7.41 -6.60
CA GLN A 105 5.08 6.32 -6.66
C GLN A 105 6.36 6.75 -7.38
N GLU A 106 7.42 7.08 -6.66
CA GLU A 106 8.70 7.49 -7.26
C GLU A 106 9.64 6.30 -7.50
N PHE A 107 10.09 6.16 -8.75
CA PHE A 107 11.04 5.13 -9.16
C PHE A 107 12.38 5.77 -9.52
N LEU A 108 13.46 5.06 -9.18
CA LEU A 108 14.79 5.37 -9.69
C LEU A 108 14.83 5.14 -11.21
N PRO A 109 15.69 5.87 -11.95
CA PRO A 109 15.89 5.63 -13.36
C PRO A 109 16.26 4.17 -13.65
N LEU A 110 15.65 3.59 -14.68
CA LEU A 110 15.95 2.22 -15.11
C LEU A 110 17.41 2.11 -15.56
N LYS A 111 18.10 1.07 -15.09
CA LYS A 111 19.48 0.76 -15.51
C LYS A 111 19.51 0.06 -16.86
N SER A 112 18.53 -0.79 -17.14
CA SER A 112 18.30 -1.39 -18.46
C SER A 112 16.81 -1.73 -18.66
N PRO A 113 16.35 -1.96 -19.91
CA PRO A 113 14.96 -2.29 -20.21
C PRO A 113 14.42 -3.56 -19.52
N GLN A 114 15.29 -4.50 -19.16
CA GLN A 114 14.93 -5.81 -18.57
C GLN A 114 15.31 -5.89 -17.09
N THR A 115 15.39 -4.75 -16.42
CA THR A 115 15.62 -4.68 -14.97
C THR A 115 14.36 -4.26 -14.25
N ALA A 116 14.16 -4.82 -13.05
CA ALA A 116 13.09 -4.39 -12.18
C ALA A 116 13.26 -2.91 -11.81
N ARG A 117 12.16 -2.17 -11.77
CA ARG A 117 12.08 -0.84 -11.20
C ARG A 117 12.55 -0.89 -9.75
N GLN A 118 13.23 0.17 -9.32
CA GLN A 118 13.70 0.32 -7.95
C GLN A 118 13.08 1.57 -7.34
N ARG A 119 12.82 1.55 -6.04
CA ARG A 119 12.32 2.67 -5.26
C ARG A 119 13.33 3.01 -4.17
N GLU A 120 13.42 4.28 -3.82
CA GLU A 120 14.14 4.72 -2.62
C GLU A 120 13.15 4.76 -1.45
N SER A 121 13.53 4.14 -0.33
CA SER A 121 12.64 3.99 0.83
C SER A 121 12.22 5.36 1.37
N GLY A 122 10.92 5.57 1.56
CA GLY A 122 10.36 6.80 2.10
C GLY A 122 10.16 7.94 1.09
N VAL A 123 10.67 7.85 -0.13
CA VAL A 123 10.55 8.96 -1.10
C VAL A 123 9.11 9.11 -1.59
N SER A 124 8.45 8.01 -1.96
CA SER A 124 7.05 8.00 -2.39
C SER A 124 6.13 8.50 -1.28
N GLU A 125 6.30 7.98 -0.06
CA GLU A 125 5.47 8.31 1.10
C GLU A 125 5.63 9.79 1.48
N ASN A 126 6.85 10.32 1.49
CA ASN A 126 7.09 11.74 1.73
C ASN A 126 6.47 12.64 0.66
N ALA A 127 6.53 12.24 -0.61
CA ALA A 127 5.91 12.97 -1.70
C ALA A 127 4.37 12.98 -1.57
N THR A 128 3.78 11.81 -1.29
CA THR A 128 2.35 11.67 -0.95
C THR A 128 1.95 12.58 0.20
N ILE A 129 2.68 12.53 1.33
CA ILE A 129 2.40 13.33 2.52
C ILE A 129 2.40 14.83 2.19
N ASN A 130 3.42 15.30 1.47
CA ASN A 130 3.53 16.72 1.12
C ASN A 130 2.35 17.17 0.26
N LYS A 131 2.02 16.42 -0.79
CA LYS A 131 0.90 16.74 -1.68
C LYS A 131 -0.44 16.74 -0.97
N LEU A 132 -0.69 15.75 -0.12
CA LEU A 132 -1.93 15.66 0.66
C LEU A 132 -2.05 16.81 1.67
N ILE A 133 -0.99 17.10 2.43
CA ILE A 133 -1.00 18.16 3.43
C ILE A 133 -1.17 19.54 2.76
N GLU A 134 -0.55 19.78 1.61
CA GLU A 134 -0.78 21.01 0.85
C GLU A 134 -2.24 21.17 0.43
N PHE A 135 -2.87 20.09 -0.06
CA PHE A 135 -4.29 20.09 -0.40
C PHE A 135 -5.17 20.41 0.82
N ILE A 136 -4.92 19.75 1.96
CA ILE A 136 -5.67 19.99 3.21
C ILE A 136 -5.48 21.42 3.72
N LYS A 137 -4.26 21.98 3.64
CA LYS A 137 -4.00 23.37 4.02
C LYS A 137 -4.77 24.35 3.15
N HIS A 138 -4.83 24.11 1.84
CA HIS A 138 -5.63 24.93 0.92
C HIS A 138 -7.13 24.84 1.24
N LEU A 139 -7.61 23.64 1.60
CA LEU A 139 -9.00 23.41 2.03
C LEU A 139 -9.34 24.17 3.31
N ASN A 140 -8.48 24.07 4.33
CA ASN A 140 -8.62 24.84 5.55
C ASN A 140 -8.62 26.35 5.30
N GLN A 141 -7.71 26.86 4.46
CA GLN A 141 -7.64 28.29 4.12
C GLN A 141 -8.94 28.77 3.49
N LYS A 142 -9.44 28.07 2.47
CA LYS A 142 -10.71 28.43 1.82
C LYS A 142 -11.91 28.33 2.78
N TYR A 143 -11.99 27.28 3.58
CA TYR A 143 -13.06 27.12 4.58
C TYR A 143 -13.08 28.28 5.58
N THR A 144 -11.91 28.67 6.09
CA THR A 144 -11.77 29.75 7.08
C THR A 144 -12.12 31.12 6.46
N LEU A 145 -11.82 31.33 5.18
CA LEU A 145 -12.21 32.55 4.47
C LEU A 145 -13.73 32.69 4.34
N GLU A 146 -14.45 31.58 4.09
CA GLU A 146 -15.91 31.58 4.00
C GLU A 146 -16.60 31.52 5.38
N ASN A 147 -15.88 31.07 6.41
CA ASN A 147 -16.40 30.88 7.76
C ASN A 147 -15.44 31.45 8.82
N PRO A 148 -15.24 32.78 8.89
CA PRO A 148 -14.20 33.39 9.74
C PRO A 148 -14.41 33.17 11.25
N GLU A 149 -15.64 32.89 11.67
CA GLU A 149 -16.00 32.65 13.07
C GLU A 149 -15.84 31.16 13.49
N LEU A 150 -15.57 30.26 12.54
CA LEU A 150 -15.42 28.83 12.81
C LEU A 150 -13.95 28.41 12.81
N PRO A 151 -13.56 27.44 13.65
CA PRO A 151 -12.21 26.88 13.60
C PRO A 151 -11.97 26.14 12.28
N ALA A 152 -10.70 26.00 11.90
CA ALA A 152 -10.30 25.21 10.74
C ALA A 152 -10.77 23.75 10.87
N LEU A 153 -11.10 23.13 9.73
CA LEU A 153 -11.58 21.74 9.69
C LEU A 153 -10.53 20.74 10.21
N PHE A 154 -9.26 20.98 9.88
CA PHE A 154 -8.11 20.19 10.34
C PHE A 154 -7.20 21.03 11.22
N THR A 155 -6.79 20.46 12.34
CA THR A 155 -5.80 21.01 13.26
C THR A 155 -4.40 20.57 12.88
N GLN A 156 -3.37 21.18 13.48
CA GLN A 156 -1.99 20.70 13.31
C GLN A 156 -1.82 19.26 13.79
N SER A 157 -2.51 18.87 14.87
CA SER A 157 -2.47 17.49 15.38
C SER A 157 -3.00 16.48 14.36
N ASP A 158 -4.04 16.83 13.59
CA ASP A 158 -4.54 15.95 12.53
C ASP A 158 -3.53 15.77 11.40
N LEU A 159 -2.83 16.85 11.03
CA LEU A 159 -1.79 16.80 10.00
C LEU A 159 -0.60 15.94 10.44
N GLU A 160 -0.22 15.99 11.72
CA GLU A 160 0.83 15.11 12.26
C GLU A 160 0.38 13.64 12.32
N ILE A 161 -0.88 13.36 12.67
CA ILE A 161 -1.43 12.00 12.60
C ILE A 161 -1.38 11.48 11.16
N ILE A 162 -1.78 12.29 10.17
CA ILE A 162 -1.72 11.90 8.75
C ILE A 162 -0.28 11.62 8.32
N ARG A 163 0.66 12.53 8.65
CA ARG A 163 2.08 12.36 8.34
C ARG A 163 2.61 11.05 8.91
N LYS A 164 2.47 10.84 10.22
CA LYS A 164 2.96 9.63 10.90
C LYS A 164 2.29 8.36 10.38
N SER A 165 1.00 8.43 10.01
CA SER A 165 0.28 7.24 9.53
C SER A 165 0.72 6.80 8.15
N ILE A 166 1.01 7.73 7.24
CA ILE A 166 1.56 7.40 5.92
C ILE A 166 3.04 7.05 6.04
N SER A 167 3.83 7.73 6.88
CA SER A 167 5.23 7.35 7.10
C SER A 167 5.38 5.93 7.66
N ALA A 168 4.43 5.45 8.47
CA ALA A 168 4.46 4.10 8.99
C ALA A 168 4.27 3.00 7.93
N THR A 169 3.85 3.33 6.70
CA THR A 169 3.77 2.35 5.61
C THR A 169 5.10 2.12 4.90
N ILE A 170 6.12 2.95 5.20
CA ILE A 170 7.44 2.84 4.57
C ILE A 170 8.00 1.43 4.83
N CYS A 171 8.34 0.74 3.74
CA CYS A 171 8.83 -0.62 3.80
C CYS A 171 10.36 -0.70 3.68
N TYR A 172 10.93 -1.64 4.42
CA TYR A 172 12.34 -2.02 4.39
C TYR A 172 12.45 -3.51 4.07
N PHE A 173 13.57 -3.90 3.45
CA PHE A 173 13.88 -5.29 3.16
C PHE A 173 14.81 -5.85 4.24
N ASP A 174 14.39 -6.94 4.89
CA ASP A 174 15.22 -7.69 5.82
C ASP A 174 15.93 -8.82 5.06
N THR A 175 17.26 -8.74 4.99
CA THR A 175 18.07 -9.76 4.32
C THR A 175 18.13 -11.09 5.08
N ASN A 176 17.87 -11.10 6.39
CA ASN A 176 17.90 -12.33 7.19
C ASN A 176 16.65 -13.18 6.94
N ASP A 177 15.49 -12.53 6.90
CA ASP A 177 14.20 -13.20 6.66
C ASP A 177 13.83 -13.27 5.16
N ASN A 178 14.62 -12.61 4.30
CA ASN A 178 14.33 -12.44 2.87
C ASN A 178 12.90 -11.94 2.65
N SER A 179 12.50 -10.93 3.43
CA SER A 179 11.13 -10.46 3.59
C SER A 179 11.07 -8.95 3.79
N ILE A 180 9.88 -8.37 3.65
CA ILE A 180 9.62 -6.94 3.83
C ILE A 180 8.99 -6.70 5.20
N TYR A 181 9.36 -5.59 5.84
CA TYR A 181 8.78 -5.13 7.10
C TYR A 181 8.66 -3.59 7.12
N GLN A 182 7.77 -3.08 7.98
CA GLN A 182 7.59 -1.64 8.23
C GLN A 182 8.22 -1.28 9.58
N PRO A 183 9.35 -0.56 9.64
CA PRO A 183 10.17 -0.41 10.84
C PRO A 183 9.43 0.26 12.01
N ASP A 184 8.50 1.18 11.73
CA ASP A 184 7.72 1.89 12.76
C ASP A 184 6.88 0.95 13.62
N LEU A 185 6.53 -0.24 13.12
CA LEU A 185 5.84 -1.27 13.90
C LEU A 185 6.72 -1.93 14.98
N TYR A 186 8.03 -1.71 14.95
CA TYR A 186 9.02 -2.39 15.80
C TYR A 186 9.86 -1.43 16.65
N ASN A 187 9.63 -0.12 16.52
CA ASN A 187 10.39 0.85 17.29
C ASN A 187 9.93 0.83 18.77
N SER A 188 10.75 0.23 19.63
CA SER A 188 10.48 0.15 21.07
C SER A 188 10.71 1.47 21.81
N GLU A 189 11.46 2.41 21.21
CA GLU A 189 11.79 3.70 21.82
C GLU A 189 10.67 4.73 21.62
N GLU A 190 9.95 4.66 20.50
CA GLU A 190 8.81 5.52 20.20
C GLU A 190 7.55 4.70 19.96
N GLN A 191 6.56 4.87 20.84
CA GLN A 191 5.27 4.22 20.65
C GLN A 191 4.58 4.77 19.40
N ILE A 192 4.45 3.92 18.38
CA ILE A 192 3.69 4.24 17.17
C ILE A 192 2.25 4.64 17.52
N LEU A 193 1.77 5.70 16.86
CA LEU A 193 0.38 6.14 17.01
C LEU A 193 -0.59 5.05 16.56
N LEU A 194 -1.73 4.92 17.25
CA LEU A 194 -2.71 3.87 16.94
C LEU A 194 -3.21 3.96 15.48
N ASN A 195 -3.50 5.17 14.99
CA ASN A 195 -3.87 5.40 13.59
C ASN A 195 -2.79 4.89 12.63
N ALA A 196 -1.53 5.19 12.92
CA ALA A 196 -0.39 4.80 12.10
C ALA A 196 -0.22 3.28 12.08
N ARG A 197 -0.35 2.64 13.24
CA ARG A 197 -0.34 1.17 13.36
C ARG A 197 -1.45 0.52 12.54
N ILE A 198 -2.67 1.04 12.58
CA ILE A 198 -3.79 0.51 11.79
C ILE A 198 -3.48 0.58 10.30
N ILE A 199 -2.95 1.72 9.82
CA ILE A 199 -2.64 1.91 8.40
C ILE A 199 -1.49 1.01 7.95
N ALA A 200 -0.40 0.97 8.70
CA ALA A 200 0.74 0.10 8.44
C ALA A 200 0.30 -1.38 8.34
N LEU A 201 -0.43 -1.87 9.35
CA LEU A 201 -0.95 -3.24 9.35
C LEU A 201 -1.96 -3.53 8.23
N ALA A 202 -2.76 -2.55 7.82
CA ALA A 202 -3.70 -2.70 6.72
C ALA A 202 -3.00 -2.81 5.37
N ASP A 203 -1.94 -2.04 5.16
CA ASP A 203 -1.13 -2.01 3.94
C ASP A 203 -0.48 -3.37 3.66
N ILE A 204 0.18 -3.97 4.65
CA ILE A 204 0.77 -5.32 4.55
C ILE A 204 -0.17 -6.45 5.03
N GLY A 205 -1.47 -6.17 5.06
CA GLY A 205 -2.51 -7.04 5.63
C GLY A 205 -3.11 -8.06 4.67
N GLY A 206 -2.72 -8.05 3.38
CA GLY A 206 -3.33 -8.88 2.33
C GLY A 206 -3.43 -10.35 2.69
N LEU A 207 -2.32 -10.99 3.07
CA LEU A 207 -2.34 -12.39 3.50
C LEU A 207 -3.19 -12.63 4.75
N GLY A 208 -2.94 -11.86 5.80
CA GLY A 208 -3.53 -12.14 7.12
C GLY A 208 -5.02 -11.88 7.21
N ILE A 209 -5.51 -10.90 6.46
CA ILE A 209 -6.91 -10.46 6.51
C ILE A 209 -7.72 -11.10 5.37
N ASP A 210 -7.17 -11.18 4.16
CA ASP A 210 -7.92 -11.61 2.97
C ASP A 210 -7.59 -13.04 2.51
N GLY A 211 -6.48 -13.61 2.98
CA GLY A 211 -6.10 -15.00 2.72
C GLY A 211 -5.32 -15.20 1.42
N ILE A 212 -5.15 -16.48 1.06
CA ILE A 212 -4.19 -16.95 0.05
C ILE A 212 -4.49 -16.43 -1.36
N ALA A 213 -5.76 -16.38 -1.77
CA ALA A 213 -6.12 -15.96 -3.13
C ALA A 213 -5.75 -14.49 -3.38
N ALA A 214 -6.09 -13.61 -2.43
CA ALA A 214 -5.69 -12.21 -2.47
C ALA A 214 -4.17 -12.08 -2.45
N TYR A 215 -3.50 -12.83 -1.56
CA TYR A 215 -2.05 -12.84 -1.45
C TYR A 215 -1.32 -13.16 -2.77
N PHE A 216 -1.74 -14.22 -3.48
CA PHE A 216 -1.15 -14.55 -4.78
C PHE A 216 -1.47 -13.52 -5.85
N GLN A 217 -2.70 -13.02 -5.89
CA GLN A 217 -3.10 -11.97 -6.82
C GLN A 217 -2.24 -10.70 -6.65
N GLU A 218 -2.10 -10.20 -5.42
CA GLU A 218 -1.24 -9.05 -5.12
C GLU A 218 0.21 -9.33 -5.49
N GLY A 219 0.69 -10.54 -5.20
CA GLY A 219 2.02 -10.98 -5.56
C GLY A 219 2.30 -10.93 -7.08
N SER A 220 1.33 -11.29 -7.92
CA SER A 220 1.39 -11.15 -9.38
C SER A 220 1.35 -9.69 -9.83
N LEU A 221 0.48 -8.86 -9.22
CA LEU A 221 0.38 -7.45 -9.58
C LEU A 221 1.66 -6.68 -9.25
N ILE A 222 2.27 -6.93 -8.09
CA ILE A 222 3.56 -6.31 -7.70
C ILE A 222 4.67 -6.74 -8.67
N LEU A 223 4.70 -8.03 -9.04
CA LEU A 223 5.66 -8.53 -10.03
C LEU A 223 5.56 -7.74 -11.34
N LEU A 224 4.36 -7.57 -11.88
CA LEU A 224 4.13 -6.85 -13.13
C LEU A 224 4.50 -5.37 -13.02
N GLU A 225 4.17 -4.74 -11.90
CA GLU A 225 4.50 -3.34 -11.68
C GLU A 225 6.01 -3.09 -11.60
N GLU A 226 6.72 -3.96 -10.88
CA GLU A 226 8.17 -3.88 -10.76
C GLU A 226 8.86 -4.19 -12.09
N ASN A 227 8.22 -4.93 -12.99
CA ASN A 227 8.83 -5.48 -14.20
C ASN A 227 7.98 -5.20 -15.45
N PRO A 228 7.97 -3.94 -15.95
CA PRO A 228 7.09 -3.54 -17.05
C PRO A 228 7.38 -4.26 -18.37
N ASP A 229 8.54 -4.90 -18.50
CA ASP A 229 8.95 -5.68 -19.67
C ASP A 229 8.32 -7.09 -19.73
N ILE A 230 7.77 -7.60 -18.63
CA ILE A 230 7.26 -8.99 -18.55
C ILE A 230 6.11 -9.24 -19.53
N ILE A 231 5.11 -8.35 -19.61
CA ILE A 231 3.94 -8.56 -20.49
C ILE A 231 4.36 -8.65 -21.97
N PRO A 232 5.16 -7.71 -22.52
CA PRO A 232 5.71 -7.85 -23.87
C PRO A 232 6.47 -9.17 -24.10
N LEU A 233 7.31 -9.59 -23.14
CA LEU A 233 8.11 -10.81 -23.27
C LEU A 233 7.25 -12.07 -23.29
N ILE A 234 6.23 -12.14 -22.43
CA ILE A 234 5.29 -13.27 -22.40
C ILE A 234 4.47 -13.31 -23.69
N LYS A 235 3.97 -12.17 -24.16
CA LYS A 235 3.23 -12.09 -25.42
C LYS A 235 4.07 -12.61 -26.59
N GLU A 236 5.34 -12.25 -26.66
CA GLU A 236 6.27 -12.78 -27.67
C GLU A 236 6.48 -14.29 -27.51
N PHE A 237 6.76 -14.75 -26.29
CA PHE A 237 7.00 -16.16 -25.99
C PHE A 237 5.82 -17.05 -26.42
N LEU A 238 4.59 -16.63 -26.10
CA LEU A 238 3.38 -17.40 -26.42
C LEU A 238 3.03 -17.38 -27.91
N THR A 239 3.42 -16.34 -28.65
CA THR A 239 3.10 -16.21 -30.08
C THR A 239 4.15 -16.79 -31.01
N LYS A 240 5.43 -16.81 -30.61
CA LYS A 240 6.56 -17.23 -31.46
C LYS A 240 7.25 -18.52 -30.99
N LYS A 241 6.53 -19.45 -30.35
CA LYS A 241 7.09 -20.68 -29.75
C LYS A 241 8.10 -21.44 -30.63
N GLU A 242 7.97 -21.37 -31.96
CA GLU A 242 8.79 -22.11 -32.92
C GLU A 242 10.14 -21.44 -33.31
N ASP A 243 10.36 -20.14 -33.05
CA ASP A 243 11.59 -19.41 -33.46
C ASP A 243 12.53 -19.12 -32.26
N SER A 244 12.39 -19.93 -31.20
CA SER A 244 12.94 -19.67 -29.85
C SER A 244 14.46 -19.79 -29.72
N SER A 245 15.19 -20.26 -30.75
CA SER A 245 16.65 -20.43 -30.64
C SER A 245 17.39 -19.11 -30.46
N ASN A 246 16.89 -18.02 -31.04
CA ASN A 246 17.52 -16.69 -30.95
C ASN A 246 17.18 -15.95 -29.65
N ASN A 247 16.13 -16.36 -28.92
CA ASN A 247 15.64 -15.70 -27.72
C ASN A 247 15.79 -16.55 -26.44
N LYS A 248 16.53 -17.66 -26.51
CA LYS A 248 16.65 -18.63 -25.41
C LYS A 248 17.14 -17.99 -24.10
N GLU A 249 18.13 -17.11 -24.19
CA GLU A 249 18.68 -16.41 -23.01
C GLU A 249 17.65 -15.46 -22.38
N VAL A 250 16.86 -14.77 -23.20
CA VAL A 250 15.81 -13.85 -22.73
C VAL A 250 14.70 -14.61 -21.99
N TYR A 251 14.25 -15.74 -22.53
CA TYR A 251 13.22 -16.55 -21.88
C TYR A 251 13.73 -17.27 -20.64
N GLU A 252 15.02 -17.66 -20.63
CA GLU A 252 15.65 -18.18 -19.42
C GLU A 252 15.75 -17.11 -18.33
N ASN A 253 16.16 -15.89 -18.67
CA ASN A 253 16.17 -14.77 -17.73
C ASN A 253 14.77 -14.48 -17.16
N LEU A 254 13.73 -14.49 -18.01
CA LEU A 254 12.34 -14.33 -17.57
C LEU A 254 11.95 -15.46 -16.60
N ARG A 255 12.25 -16.72 -16.93
CA ARG A 255 12.00 -17.88 -16.07
C ARG A 255 12.66 -17.72 -14.71
N GLU A 256 13.94 -17.34 -14.67
CA GLU A 256 14.67 -17.11 -13.42
C GLU A 256 14.06 -15.99 -12.56
N ARG A 257 13.63 -14.88 -13.19
CA ARG A 257 12.96 -13.77 -12.49
C ARG A 257 11.63 -14.19 -11.88
N LEU A 258 10.80 -14.92 -12.63
CA LEU A 258 9.53 -15.45 -12.14
C LEU A 258 9.75 -16.46 -11.01
N LEU A 259 10.71 -17.38 -11.17
CA LEU A 259 11.03 -18.37 -10.14
C LEU A 259 11.57 -17.71 -8.86
N LYS A 260 12.42 -16.70 -8.98
CA LYS A 260 12.91 -15.90 -7.85
C LYS A 260 11.74 -15.23 -7.13
N ARG A 261 10.78 -14.66 -7.87
CA ARG A 261 9.59 -14.04 -7.28
C ARG A 261 8.70 -15.06 -6.57
N ALA A 262 8.51 -16.26 -7.13
CA ALA A 262 7.74 -17.32 -6.51
C ALA A 262 8.35 -17.72 -5.15
N LYS A 263 9.67 -17.94 -5.11
CA LYS A 263 10.41 -18.21 -3.85
C LYS A 263 10.30 -17.06 -2.85
N PHE A 264 10.34 -15.81 -3.33
CA PHE A 264 10.18 -14.64 -2.48
C PHE A 264 8.79 -14.59 -1.82
N GLN A 265 7.71 -14.98 -2.52
CA GLN A 265 6.38 -15.03 -1.90
C GLN A 265 6.37 -15.95 -0.65
N ILE A 266 6.93 -17.15 -0.72
CA ILE A 266 7.02 -18.02 0.48
C ILE A 266 7.78 -17.32 1.61
N SER A 267 8.93 -16.70 1.30
CA SER A 267 9.74 -16.00 2.30
C SER A 267 8.97 -14.83 2.93
N PHE A 268 8.24 -14.08 2.10
CA PHE A 268 7.41 -12.99 2.56
C PHE A 268 6.27 -13.47 3.47
N ALA A 269 5.53 -14.50 3.07
CA ALA A 269 4.46 -15.09 3.89
C ALA A 269 4.96 -15.58 5.25
N LYS A 270 6.10 -16.29 5.27
CA LYS A 270 6.77 -16.74 6.51
C LYS A 270 7.19 -15.57 7.39
N GLY A 271 7.81 -14.54 6.79
CA GLY A 271 8.21 -13.34 7.51
C GLY A 271 7.01 -12.60 8.12
N ARG A 272 5.88 -12.50 7.41
CA ARG A 272 4.64 -11.93 7.96
C ARG A 272 4.16 -12.68 9.20
N LEU A 273 4.11 -14.02 9.14
CA LEU A 273 3.71 -14.85 10.28
C LEU A 273 4.67 -14.65 11.48
N ALA A 274 5.98 -14.71 11.25
CA ALA A 274 6.99 -14.60 12.29
C ALA A 274 7.01 -13.22 12.98
N ARG A 275 6.50 -12.19 12.32
CA ARG A 275 6.56 -10.81 12.78
C ARG A 275 5.31 -10.33 13.51
N LEU A 276 4.15 -10.93 13.25
CA LEU A 276 2.85 -10.46 13.74
C LEU A 276 2.85 -10.15 15.26
N ASN A 277 3.46 -11.00 16.09
CA ASN A 277 3.51 -10.75 17.54
C ASN A 277 4.22 -9.45 17.90
N ARG A 278 5.33 -9.14 17.22
CA ARG A 278 6.09 -7.91 17.45
C ARG A 278 5.36 -6.68 16.92
N GLU A 279 4.66 -6.82 15.79
CA GLU A 279 3.87 -5.72 15.20
C GLU A 279 2.68 -5.30 16.07
N LEU A 280 2.20 -6.21 16.91
CA LEU A 280 1.12 -5.96 17.87
C LEU A 280 1.62 -5.59 19.27
N GLU A 281 2.94 -5.55 19.49
CA GLU A 281 3.54 -5.25 20.79
C GLU A 281 3.15 -3.85 21.28
N GLY A 282 2.89 -3.74 22.58
CA GLY A 282 2.39 -2.50 23.22
C GLY A 282 0.88 -2.29 23.14
N LEU A 283 0.11 -3.18 22.48
CA LEU A 283 -1.36 -3.20 22.67
C LEU A 283 -1.75 -3.99 23.92
N PRO A 284 -2.92 -3.71 24.53
CA PRO A 284 -3.49 -4.57 25.56
C PRO A 284 -3.65 -6.01 25.06
N GLU A 285 -3.44 -6.99 25.94
CA GLU A 285 -3.48 -8.42 25.61
C GLU A 285 -4.79 -8.85 24.94
N GLU A 286 -5.92 -8.37 25.44
CA GLU A 286 -7.25 -8.63 24.87
C GLU A 286 -7.39 -8.13 23.42
N VAL A 287 -6.76 -6.99 23.11
CA VAL A 287 -6.74 -6.40 21.77
C VAL A 287 -5.86 -7.24 20.85
N VAL A 288 -4.68 -7.66 21.32
CA VAL A 288 -3.78 -8.55 20.56
C VAL A 288 -4.51 -9.85 20.21
N LEU A 289 -5.21 -10.46 21.17
CA LEU A 289 -5.95 -11.70 20.97
C LEU A 289 -7.04 -11.53 19.91
N ILE A 290 -7.85 -10.46 20.00
CA ILE A 290 -8.90 -10.16 19.00
C ILE A 290 -8.32 -9.93 17.61
N LEU A 291 -7.20 -9.19 17.51
CA LEU A 291 -6.56 -8.94 16.22
C LEU A 291 -6.06 -10.25 15.60
N LYS A 292 -5.45 -11.15 16.37
CA LYS A 292 -4.96 -12.44 15.85
C LYS A 292 -6.10 -13.37 15.46
N GLU A 293 -7.14 -13.48 16.27
CA GLU A 293 -8.23 -14.44 16.03
C GLU A 293 -9.25 -13.98 14.99
N LYS A 294 -9.56 -12.67 14.94
CA LYS A 294 -10.65 -12.15 14.10
C LYS A 294 -10.18 -11.38 12.88
N VAL A 295 -9.00 -10.76 12.95
CA VAL A 295 -8.50 -9.89 11.86
C VAL A 295 -7.42 -10.62 11.06
N PHE A 296 -6.31 -11.00 11.68
CA PHE A 296 -5.18 -11.69 11.04
C PHE A 296 -5.31 -13.21 11.06
N LYS A 297 -6.55 -13.72 11.00
CA LYS A 297 -6.87 -15.15 11.17
C LYS A 297 -6.16 -16.07 10.16
N HIS A 298 -5.75 -15.54 9.02
CA HIS A 298 -5.04 -16.28 7.97
C HIS A 298 -3.51 -16.29 8.16
N LEU A 299 -2.94 -15.48 9.05
CA LEU A 299 -1.53 -15.61 9.43
C LEU A 299 -1.37 -16.74 10.45
N ASN A 300 -1.34 -17.98 9.94
CA ASN A 300 -1.12 -19.19 10.72
C ASN A 300 -0.30 -20.22 9.92
N GLU A 301 0.23 -21.23 10.60
CA GLU A 301 1.11 -22.25 10.01
C GLU A 301 0.45 -23.01 8.86
N GLN A 302 -0.82 -23.39 9.01
CA GLN A 302 -1.57 -24.11 7.97
C GLN A 302 -1.65 -23.31 6.65
N THR A 303 -1.82 -21.99 6.76
CA THR A 303 -1.85 -21.10 5.59
C THR A 303 -0.47 -21.00 4.94
N ILE A 304 0.61 -20.99 5.73
CA ILE A 304 1.98 -21.02 5.19
C ILE A 304 2.24 -22.34 4.45
N GLU A 305 1.88 -23.48 5.04
CA GLU A 305 2.02 -24.79 4.40
C GLU A 305 1.27 -24.87 3.06
N GLN A 306 0.06 -24.29 3.00
CA GLN A 306 -0.70 -24.22 1.74
C GLN A 306 -0.01 -23.34 0.70
N ILE A 307 0.53 -22.18 1.09
CA ILE A 307 1.30 -21.32 0.18
C ILE A 307 2.52 -22.07 -0.35
N GLU A 308 3.24 -22.78 0.50
CA GLU A 308 4.40 -23.58 0.08
C GLU A 308 4.03 -24.69 -0.90
N ALA A 309 2.93 -25.39 -0.65
CA ALA A 309 2.45 -26.46 -1.52
C ALA A 309 1.98 -25.96 -2.90
N LEU A 310 1.38 -24.76 -2.96
CA LEU A 310 0.86 -24.17 -4.19
C LEU A 310 1.93 -23.45 -5.02
N THR A 311 3.03 -23.02 -4.40
CA THR A 311 4.04 -22.18 -5.07
C THR A 311 5.12 -23.03 -5.75
N PRO A 312 5.34 -22.88 -7.07
CA PRO A 312 6.38 -23.62 -7.78
C PRO A 312 7.77 -23.05 -7.46
N THR A 313 8.59 -23.81 -6.72
CA THR A 313 9.94 -23.39 -6.28
C THR A 313 11.09 -24.22 -6.83
N ALA A 314 10.79 -25.35 -7.48
CA ALA A 314 11.80 -26.26 -8.02
C ALA A 314 12.65 -25.54 -9.08
N ALA A 315 13.97 -25.75 -9.05
CA ALA A 315 14.92 -25.05 -9.92
C ALA A 315 14.66 -25.30 -11.42
N ASP A 316 14.12 -26.46 -11.75
CA ASP A 316 13.75 -26.95 -13.08
C ASP A 316 12.32 -26.61 -13.49
N THR A 317 11.58 -25.82 -12.70
CA THR A 317 10.26 -25.31 -13.08
C THR A 317 10.38 -24.54 -14.40
N ASN A 318 9.62 -24.98 -15.42
CA ASN A 318 9.61 -24.36 -16.74
C ASN A 318 8.87 -23.00 -16.75
N LEU A 319 9.08 -22.24 -17.82
CA LEU A 319 8.52 -20.90 -17.95
C LEU A 319 6.98 -20.92 -18.01
N GLU A 320 6.37 -21.87 -18.74
CA GLU A 320 4.91 -22.00 -18.84
C GLU A 320 4.23 -22.15 -17.49
N LYS A 321 4.74 -23.03 -16.62
CA LYS A 321 4.16 -23.25 -15.28
C LYS A 321 4.28 -22.01 -14.39
N LEU A 322 5.33 -21.22 -14.56
CA LEU A 322 5.49 -19.96 -13.84
C LEU A 322 4.52 -18.90 -14.34
N ILE A 323 4.31 -18.79 -15.67
CA ILE A 323 3.32 -17.89 -16.26
C ILE A 323 1.92 -18.23 -15.74
N GLU A 324 1.56 -19.53 -15.72
CA GLU A 324 0.29 -20.03 -15.21
C GLU A 324 0.11 -19.71 -13.72
N PHE A 325 1.13 -19.97 -12.89
CA PHE A 325 1.07 -19.69 -11.45
C PHE A 325 0.79 -18.22 -11.14
N PHE A 326 1.43 -17.30 -11.86
CA PHE A 326 1.20 -15.87 -11.70
C PHE A 326 -0.05 -15.37 -12.45
N GLU A 327 -0.74 -16.25 -13.19
CA GLU A 327 -1.89 -15.95 -14.07
C GLU A 327 -1.59 -14.80 -15.05
N LEU A 328 -0.41 -14.80 -15.66
CA LEU A 328 0.06 -13.63 -16.43
C LEU A 328 -0.64 -13.47 -17.78
N GLU A 329 -1.26 -14.53 -18.30
CA GLU A 329 -1.98 -14.53 -19.57
C GLU A 329 -3.15 -13.54 -19.57
N LYS A 330 -3.79 -13.31 -18.42
CA LYS A 330 -4.94 -12.40 -18.30
C LYS A 330 -4.59 -10.93 -18.57
N TYR A 331 -3.31 -10.58 -18.59
CA TYR A 331 -2.83 -9.22 -18.78
C TYR A 331 -2.27 -8.95 -20.20
N ILE A 332 -2.26 -9.95 -21.08
CA ILE A 332 -1.73 -9.83 -22.45
C ILE A 332 -2.71 -9.10 -23.40
N HIS A 333 -4.00 -9.12 -23.06
CA HIS A 333 -5.10 -8.61 -23.87
C HIS A 333 -5.60 -7.22 -23.46
N ASN A 334 -5.03 -6.64 -22.39
CA ASN A 334 -5.38 -5.31 -21.89
C ASN A 334 -4.49 -4.22 -22.48
#